data_AF-A0A1Q6LEH9-F1
#
_entry.id   AF-A0A1Q6LEH9-F1
#
_cell.length_a   1.000
_cell.length_b   1.000
_cell.length_c   1.000
_cell.angle_alpha   90.00
_cell.angle_beta   90.00
_cell.angle_gamma   90.00
#
_symmetry.space_group_name_H-M   'P 1'
#
loop_
_entity.id
_entity.type
_entity.pdbx_description
1 polymer ?
#
loop_
_entity_poly.entity_id
_entity_poly.type
_entity_poly.pdbx_seq_one_letter_code
_entity_poly.pdbx_strand_id
1 'polypeptide(L)'
;MKNNEKGITLVALVITIIVLLILAGVTILALSGDNGILNRASQSKVSTEIANAKDAFTTVAAEGITEYYNSKYVEGNNTETATLQKTVYDKITNSSISSTFVNTTSSTSPSTIVTNVNDATGAALTATIDTNGKIAWTNDKMTK
;
A
#
# COMPACT_ATOMS: atom_id res chain seq x y z
N MET A 1 -4.87 24.19 -60.30
CA MET A 1 -4.51 23.07 -59.40
C MET A 1 -5.70 22.13 -59.37
N LYS A 2 -5.55 20.86 -59.77
CA LYS A 2 -6.66 19.92 -59.93
C LYS A 2 -6.78 19.09 -58.65
N ASN A 3 -7.88 19.29 -57.92
CA ASN A 3 -8.13 18.61 -56.65
C ASN A 3 -8.50 17.16 -56.95
N ASN A 4 -7.63 16.22 -56.59
CA ASN A 4 -7.88 14.78 -56.70
C ASN A 4 -8.76 14.33 -55.54
N GLU A 5 -10.08 14.50 -55.67
CA GLU A 5 -11.03 13.93 -54.71
C GLU A 5 -11.05 12.40 -54.87
N LYS A 6 -10.31 11.70 -54.01
CA LYS A 6 -10.38 10.24 -53.93
C LYS A 6 -11.61 9.86 -53.11
N GLY A 7 -12.68 9.46 -53.79
CA GLY A 7 -13.85 8.85 -53.16
C GLY A 7 -13.49 7.49 -52.54
N ILE A 8 -14.04 7.20 -51.36
CA ILE A 8 -14.02 5.86 -50.76
C ILE A 8 -15.33 5.15 -51.09
N THR A 9 -15.28 3.83 -51.34
CA THR A 9 -16.51 3.05 -51.51
C THR A 9 -17.18 2.82 -50.16
N LEU A 10 -18.52 2.78 -50.13
CA LEU A 10 -19.25 2.46 -48.90
C LEU A 10 -18.84 1.10 -48.33
N VAL A 11 -18.49 0.14 -49.18
CA VAL A 11 -17.99 -1.19 -48.75
C VAL A 11 -16.68 -1.06 -47.96
N ALA A 12 -15.73 -0.25 -48.44
CA ALA A 12 -14.47 -0.02 -47.72
C ALA A 12 -14.71 0.67 -46.38
N LEU A 13 -15.65 1.63 -46.34
CA LEU A 13 -16.03 2.32 -45.10
C LEU A 13 -16.68 1.39 -44.07
N VAL A 14 -17.52 0.45 -44.50
CA VAL A 14 -18.17 -0.51 -43.59
C VAL A 14 -17.15 -1.47 -42.98
N ILE A 15 -16.21 -1.97 -43.78
CA ILE A 15 -15.19 -2.91 -43.30
C ILE A 15 -14.30 -2.26 -42.24
N THR A 16 -13.87 -1.02 -42.44
CA THR A 16 -13.02 -0.32 -41.46
C THR A 16 -13.74 -0.14 -40.12
N ILE A 17 -15.03 0.20 -40.14
CA ILE A 17 -15.82 0.32 -38.91
C ILE A 17 -15.91 -1.03 -38.19
N ILE A 18 -16.19 -2.13 -38.90
CA ILE A 18 -16.25 -3.48 -38.28
C ILE A 18 -14.91 -3.85 -37.63
N VAL A 19 -13.79 -3.63 -38.33
CA VAL A 19 -12.46 -3.91 -37.79
C VAL A 19 -12.18 -3.06 -36.54
N LEU A 20 -12.51 -1.76 -36.57
CA LEU A 20 -12.35 -0.88 -35.41
C LEU A 20 -13.17 -1.34 -34.21
N LEU A 21 -14.41 -1.80 -34.43
CA LEU A 21 -15.27 -2.30 -33.36
C LEU A 21 -14.71 -3.57 -32.72
N ILE A 22 -14.19 -4.51 -33.51
CA ILE A 22 -13.55 -5.73 -32.98
C ILE A 22 -12.29 -5.36 -32.20
N LEU A 23 -11.45 -4.49 -32.77
CA LEU A 23 -10.19 -4.10 -32.15
C LEU A 23 -10.43 -3.39 -30.81
N ALA A 24 -11.46 -2.53 -30.74
CA ALA A 24 -11.91 -1.89 -29.51
C ALA A 24 -12.41 -2.90 -28.47
N GLY A 25 -13.17 -3.93 -28.90
CA GLY A 25 -13.66 -5.00 -28.02
C GLY A 25 -12.53 -5.82 -27.38
N VAL A 26 -11.48 -6.15 -28.13
CA VAL A 26 -10.32 -6.88 -27.59
C VAL A 26 -9.47 -5.99 -26.68
N THR A 27 -9.23 -4.75 -27.08
CA THR A 27 -8.41 -3.82 -26.28
C THR A 27 -9.09 -3.45 -24.95
N ILE A 28 -10.41 -3.27 -24.91
CA ILE A 28 -11.11 -2.94 -23.65
C ILE A 28 -11.03 -4.10 -22.64
N LEU A 29 -11.12 -5.35 -23.09
CA LEU A 29 -10.96 -6.52 -22.23
C LEU A 29 -9.53 -6.63 -21.69
N ALA A 30 -8.53 -6.37 -22.53
CA ALA A 30 -7.13 -6.34 -22.12
C ALA A 30 -6.83 -5.17 -21.16
N LEU A 31 -7.56 -4.06 -21.29
CA LEU A 31 -7.40 -2.87 -20.46
C LEU A 31 -8.07 -3.03 -19.09
N SER A 32 -9.35 -3.42 -19.07
CA SER A 32 -10.26 -3.30 -17.94
C SER A 32 -10.83 -4.63 -17.42
N GLY A 33 -10.50 -5.76 -18.03
CA GLY A 33 -10.89 -7.07 -17.48
C GLY A 33 -10.24 -7.37 -16.12
N ASP A 34 -10.68 -8.43 -15.46
CA ASP A 34 -10.18 -8.82 -14.12
C ASP A 34 -8.65 -9.01 -14.09
N ASN A 35 -8.06 -9.53 -15.18
CA ASN A 35 -6.62 -9.64 -15.37
C ASN A 35 -6.04 -8.55 -16.29
N GLY A 36 -6.80 -7.50 -16.56
CA GLY A 36 -6.44 -6.39 -17.42
C GLY A 36 -5.32 -5.53 -16.83
N ILE A 37 -4.66 -4.76 -17.70
CA ILE A 37 -3.49 -3.96 -17.30
C ILE A 37 -3.82 -2.91 -16.23
N LEU A 38 -5.01 -2.31 -16.23
CA LEU A 38 -5.38 -1.32 -15.21
C LEU A 38 -5.50 -1.96 -13.82
N ASN A 39 -6.12 -3.14 -13.73
CA ASN A 39 -6.24 -3.84 -12.46
C ASN A 39 -4.87 -4.29 -11.94
N ARG A 40 -4.00 -4.80 -12.83
CA ARG A 40 -2.63 -5.18 -12.47
C ARG A 40 -1.81 -3.98 -11.99
N ALA A 41 -1.89 -2.85 -12.70
CA ALA A 41 -1.22 -1.62 -12.28
C ALA A 41 -1.71 -1.13 -10.91
N SER A 42 -3.03 -1.18 -10.67
CA SER A 42 -3.62 -0.83 -9.37
C SER A 42 -3.13 -1.75 -8.25
N GLN A 43 -3.13 -3.07 -8.47
CA GLN A 43 -2.63 -4.04 -7.49
C GLN A 43 -1.14 -3.84 -7.20
N SER A 44 -0.32 -3.59 -8.23
CA SER A 44 1.10 -3.29 -8.04
C SER A 44 1.31 -2.01 -7.24
N LYS A 45 0.52 -0.95 -7.49
CA LYS A 45 0.56 0.28 -6.68
C LYS A 45 0.27 0.00 -5.21
N VAL A 46 -0.83 -0.70 -4.93
CA VAL A 46 -1.22 -1.06 -3.55
C VAL A 46 -0.16 -1.92 -2.88
N SER A 47 0.38 -2.92 -3.59
CA SER A 47 1.46 -3.79 -3.11
C SER A 47 2.70 -2.98 -2.71
N THR A 48 3.12 -2.03 -3.54
CA THR A 48 4.24 -1.13 -3.24
C THR A 48 3.95 -0.22 -2.05
N GLU A 49 2.76 0.37 -1.95
CA GLU A 49 2.39 1.24 -0.83
C GLU A 49 2.37 0.47 0.50
N ILE A 50 1.81 -0.75 0.52
CA ILE A 50 1.82 -1.62 1.69
C ILE A 50 3.25 -2.02 2.06
N ALA A 51 4.07 -2.42 1.09
CA ALA A 51 5.47 -2.80 1.35
C ALA A 51 6.26 -1.64 1.97
N ASN A 52 6.13 -0.43 1.40
CA ASN A 52 6.80 0.76 1.92
C ASN A 52 6.41 1.07 3.37
N ALA A 53 5.11 0.98 3.71
CA ALA A 53 4.65 1.19 5.08
C ALA A 53 5.18 0.11 6.03
N LYS A 54 5.16 -1.16 5.60
CA LYS A 54 5.69 -2.29 6.38
C LYS A 54 7.18 -2.16 6.66
N ASP A 55 7.96 -1.77 5.67
CA ASP A 55 9.40 -1.60 5.79
C ASP A 55 9.76 -0.42 6.71
N ALA A 56 9.06 0.71 6.58
CA ALA A 56 9.20 1.86 7.46
C ALA A 56 8.93 1.49 8.93
N PHE A 57 7.80 0.82 9.19
CA PHE A 57 7.42 0.39 10.53
C PHE A 57 8.40 -0.64 11.10
N THR A 58 8.82 -1.61 10.29
CA THR A 58 9.74 -2.67 10.74
C THR A 58 11.10 -2.09 11.11
N THR A 59 11.62 -1.14 10.31
CA THR A 59 12.88 -0.46 10.58
C THR A 59 12.82 0.29 11.91
N VAL A 60 11.79 1.12 12.10
CA VAL A 60 11.62 1.92 13.32
C VAL A 60 11.31 1.05 14.54
N ALA A 61 10.59 -0.06 14.36
CA ALA A 61 10.35 -1.01 15.44
C ALA A 61 11.65 -1.67 15.91
N ALA A 62 12.55 -2.05 15.00
CA ALA A 62 13.85 -2.60 15.36
C ALA A 62 14.69 -1.59 16.16
N GLU A 63 14.64 -0.31 15.80
CA GLU A 63 15.25 0.77 16.58
C GLU A 63 14.65 0.85 18.00
N GLY A 64 13.32 0.88 18.10
CA GLY A 64 12.62 0.92 19.40
C GLY A 64 12.89 -0.31 20.28
N ILE A 65 13.02 -1.50 19.68
CA ILE A 65 13.39 -2.73 20.40
C ILE A 65 14.82 -2.61 20.94
N THR A 66 15.76 -2.12 20.13
CA THR A 66 17.16 -1.95 20.52
C THR A 66 17.29 -0.93 21.65
N GLU A 67 16.61 0.20 21.53
CA GLU A 67 16.58 1.25 22.55
C GLU A 67 16.03 0.75 23.89
N TYR A 68 14.93 -0.02 23.86
CA TYR A 68 14.36 -0.62 25.06
C TYR A 68 15.39 -1.48 25.82
N TYR A 69 16.10 -2.36 25.10
CA TYR A 69 17.08 -3.25 25.74
C TYR A 69 18.34 -2.52 26.20
N ASN A 70 18.79 -1.51 25.46
CA ASN A 70 19.90 -0.67 25.87
C ASN A 70 19.56 0.08 27.17
N SER A 71 18.38 0.70 27.24
CA SER A 71 17.89 1.39 28.44
C SER A 71 17.77 0.44 29.65
N LYS A 72 17.21 -0.76 29.44
CA LYS A 72 16.95 -1.74 30.50
C LYS A 72 18.20 -2.38 31.09
N TYR A 73 19.20 -2.68 30.26
CA TYR A 73 20.33 -3.52 30.68
C TYR A 73 21.69 -2.80 30.67
N VAL A 74 21.85 -1.71 29.93
CA VAL A 74 23.15 -1.03 29.76
C VAL A 74 23.18 0.29 30.52
N GLU A 75 22.21 1.16 30.27
CA GLU A 75 22.23 2.52 30.81
C GLU A 75 21.75 2.60 32.27
N GLY A 76 21.16 1.52 32.81
CA GLY A 76 20.67 1.45 34.19
C GLY A 76 19.52 2.42 34.51
N ASN A 77 19.08 3.20 33.51
CA ASN A 77 18.05 4.22 33.61
C ASN A 77 16.66 3.57 33.52
N ASN A 78 16.33 2.77 34.54
CA ASN A 78 15.03 2.08 34.70
C ASN A 78 13.89 3.04 35.10
N THR A 79 14.01 4.32 34.77
CA THR A 79 13.14 5.39 35.27
C THR A 79 11.96 5.62 34.33
N GLU A 80 11.27 4.54 33.97
CA GLU A 80 9.85 4.50 33.65
C GLU A 80 9.47 3.03 33.42
N THR A 81 8.27 2.64 33.84
CA THR A 81 7.65 1.33 33.61
C THR A 81 7.33 1.08 32.12
N ALA A 82 8.13 1.62 31.20
CA ALA A 82 7.92 1.51 29.77
C ALA A 82 8.00 0.02 29.38
N THR A 83 6.95 -0.46 28.73
CA THR A 83 6.93 -1.80 28.15
C THR A 83 7.59 -1.76 26.78
N LEU A 84 8.14 -2.88 26.32
CA LEU A 84 8.72 -3.00 24.98
C LEU A 84 7.71 -2.57 23.89
N GLN A 85 6.45 -2.97 24.05
CA GLN A 85 5.33 -2.53 23.22
C GLN A 85 5.21 -1.01 23.17
N LYS A 86 5.22 -0.33 24.33
CA LYS A 86 5.06 1.12 24.40
C LYS A 86 6.25 1.84 23.77
N THR A 87 7.48 1.38 24.03
CA THR A 87 8.68 1.96 23.40
C THR A 87 8.62 1.84 21.88
N VAL A 88 8.27 0.66 21.35
CA VAL A 88 8.12 0.45 19.90
C VAL A 88 6.99 1.31 19.31
N TYR A 89 5.84 1.34 19.97
CA TYR A 89 4.71 2.17 19.57
C TYR A 89 5.09 3.65 19.50
N ASP A 90 5.68 4.20 20.57
CA ASP A 90 6.09 5.61 20.65
C ASP A 90 7.13 5.94 19.56
N LYS A 91 8.05 5.01 19.27
CA LYS A 91 9.03 5.20 18.20
C LYS A 91 8.38 5.25 16.82
N ILE A 92 7.45 4.34 16.54
CA ILE A 92 6.73 4.31 15.27
C ILE A 92 5.88 5.57 15.08
N THR A 93 5.20 6.06 16.12
CA THR A 93 4.35 7.24 16.00
C THR A 93 5.14 8.54 15.89
N ASN A 94 6.37 8.58 16.41
CA ASN A 94 7.18 9.81 16.45
C ASN A 94 8.31 9.85 15.41
N SER A 95 8.71 8.73 14.81
CA SER A 95 9.75 8.71 13.79
C SER A 95 9.25 9.35 12.49
N SER A 96 10.06 10.20 11.87
CA SER A 96 9.74 10.86 10.59
C SER A 96 9.55 9.89 9.43
N ILE A 97 10.10 8.68 9.53
CA ILE A 97 10.00 7.65 8.48
C ILE A 97 8.62 7.00 8.51
N SER A 98 8.15 6.59 9.70
CA SER A 98 6.89 5.84 9.88
C SER A 98 5.68 6.73 10.15
N SER A 99 5.84 7.87 10.82
CA SER A 99 4.73 8.77 11.20
C SER A 99 3.96 9.30 9.99
N THR A 100 4.59 9.40 8.82
CA THR A 100 3.94 9.81 7.57
C THR A 100 2.84 8.85 7.11
N PHE A 101 2.90 7.58 7.54
CA PHE A 101 1.87 6.59 7.27
C PHE A 101 0.81 6.51 8.37
N VAL A 102 1.02 7.13 9.53
CA VAL A 102 0.11 7.01 10.68
C VAL A 102 -1.12 7.88 10.48
N ASN A 103 -2.31 7.31 10.71
CA ASN A 103 -3.58 8.04 10.67
C ASN A 103 -4.22 8.10 12.07
N THR A 104 -4.53 6.94 12.65
CA THR A 104 -5.10 6.85 14.00
C THR A 104 -4.35 5.83 14.84
N THR A 105 -4.35 6.03 16.16
CA THR A 105 -3.53 5.22 17.06
C THR A 105 -4.28 4.89 18.36
N SER A 106 -3.96 3.74 18.95
CA SER A 106 -4.37 3.33 20.29
C SER A 106 -3.18 2.72 21.03
N SER A 107 -2.82 3.29 22.19
CA SER A 107 -1.70 2.82 23.01
C SER A 107 -2.12 1.74 24.03
N THR A 108 -3.37 1.28 24.00
CA THR A 108 -3.86 0.18 24.85
C THR A 108 -3.21 -1.14 24.44
N SER A 109 -2.93 -2.07 25.34
CA SER A 109 -2.37 -3.38 24.93
C SER A 109 -3.47 -4.31 24.35
N PRO A 110 -3.32 -4.84 23.12
CA PRO A 110 -2.22 -4.61 22.18
C PRO A 110 -2.33 -3.27 21.45
N SER A 111 -1.21 -2.55 21.31
CA SER A 111 -1.22 -1.21 20.69
C SER A 111 -1.56 -1.32 19.21
N THR A 112 -2.43 -0.45 18.71
CA THR A 112 -2.85 -0.45 17.31
C THR A 112 -2.54 0.87 16.63
N ILE A 113 -2.16 0.77 15.36
CA ILE A 113 -1.90 1.91 14.48
C ILE A 113 -2.60 1.64 13.16
N VAL A 114 -3.59 2.46 12.82
CA VAL A 114 -4.23 2.46 11.51
C VAL A 114 -3.44 3.40 10.62
N THR A 115 -3.08 2.92 9.43
CA THR A 115 -2.30 3.71 8.48
C THR A 115 -3.19 4.47 7.49
N ASN A 116 -2.61 5.38 6.73
CA ASN A 116 -3.23 6.01 5.56
C ASN A 116 -3.09 5.18 4.27
N VAL A 117 -2.54 3.96 4.36
CA VAL A 117 -2.44 3.01 3.26
C VAL A 117 -3.64 2.07 3.31
N ASN A 118 -4.23 1.81 2.15
CA ASN A 118 -5.39 0.93 2.02
C ASN A 118 -5.03 -0.30 1.20
N ASP A 119 -5.71 -1.41 1.48
CA ASP A 119 -5.63 -2.62 0.68
C ASP A 119 -6.42 -2.51 -0.63
N ALA A 120 -6.38 -3.58 -1.44
CA ALA A 120 -7.09 -3.60 -2.72
C ALA A 120 -8.63 -3.51 -2.59
N THR A 121 -9.18 -3.74 -1.39
CA THR A 121 -10.61 -3.62 -1.07
C THR A 121 -10.99 -2.24 -0.54
N GLY A 122 -9.99 -1.40 -0.23
CA GLY A 122 -10.16 -0.07 0.37
C GLY A 122 -10.13 -0.07 1.89
N ALA A 123 -9.85 -1.19 2.55
CA ALA A 123 -9.70 -1.25 3.99
C ALA A 123 -8.32 -0.74 4.42
N ALA A 124 -8.25 0.07 5.48
CA ALA A 124 -6.98 0.63 5.95
C ALA A 124 -6.08 -0.45 6.54
N LEU A 125 -4.81 -0.48 6.10
CA LEU A 125 -3.77 -1.34 6.64
C LEU A 125 -3.54 -0.97 8.11
N THR A 126 -3.60 -1.96 9.00
CA THR A 126 -3.50 -1.75 10.45
C THR A 126 -2.40 -2.61 11.05
N ALA A 127 -1.49 -1.96 11.76
CA ALA A 127 -0.43 -2.58 12.55
C ALA A 127 -0.93 -2.81 13.99
N THR A 128 -0.74 -4.01 14.50
CA THR A 128 -0.94 -4.36 15.91
C THR A 128 0.40 -4.75 16.51
N ILE A 129 0.80 -4.07 17.58
CA ILE A 129 2.08 -4.29 18.26
C ILE A 129 1.79 -5.09 19.53
N ASP A 130 2.37 -6.28 19.63
CA ASP A 130 2.22 -7.13 20.81
C ASP A 130 3.12 -6.69 21.97
N THR A 131 3.03 -7.38 23.11
CA THR A 131 3.84 -7.08 24.30
C THR A 131 5.35 -7.24 24.07
N ASN A 132 5.74 -7.97 23.02
CA ASN A 132 7.13 -8.23 22.65
C ASN A 132 7.62 -7.26 21.56
N GLY A 133 6.84 -6.23 21.20
CA GLY A 133 7.18 -5.28 20.14
C GLY A 133 7.05 -5.87 18.73
N LYS A 134 6.51 -7.08 18.57
CA LYS A 134 6.27 -7.68 17.25
C LYS A 134 5.07 -7.04 16.61
N ILE A 135 5.22 -6.67 15.33
CA ILE A 135 4.14 -6.13 14.51
C ILE A 135 3.42 -7.25 13.79
N ALA A 136 2.10 -7.30 13.95
CA ALA A 136 1.19 -8.06 13.10
C ALA A 136 0.38 -7.11 12.22
N TRP A 137 0.21 -7.47 10.95
CA TRP A 137 -0.52 -6.66 9.97
C TRP A 137 -1.90 -7.25 9.70
N THR A 138 -2.88 -6.38 9.55
CA THR A 138 -4.23 -6.71 9.09
C THR A 138 -4.57 -5.79 7.92
N ASN A 139 -5.42 -6.29 7.00
CA ASN A 139 -5.76 -5.62 5.75
C ASN A 139 -4.52 -5.35 4.88
N ASP A 140 -3.72 -6.39 4.65
CA ASP A 140 -2.54 -6.35 3.78
C ASP A 140 -2.75 -7.09 2.45
N LYS A 141 -4.01 -7.25 2.04
CA LYS A 141 -4.39 -7.97 0.83
C LYS A 141 -3.99 -7.18 -0.42
N MET A 142 -3.27 -7.87 -1.31
CA MET A 142 -2.85 -7.31 -2.60
C MET A 142 -3.92 -7.44 -3.69
N THR A 143 -4.93 -8.29 -3.47
CA THR A 143 -6.00 -8.57 -4.43
C THR A 143 -7.35 -8.34 -3.77
N LYS A 144 -8.35 -7.96 -4.58
CA LYS A 144 -9.75 -7.96 -4.17
C LYS A 144 -10.24 -9.38 -3.89
#